data_AF-A0A645E1Y8-F1
#
_entry.id   AF-A0A645E1Y8-F1
#
_cell.length_a   1.000
_cell.length_b   1.000
_cell.length_c   1.000
_cell.angle_alpha   90.00
_cell.angle_beta   90.00
_cell.angle_gamma   90.00
#
_symmetry.space_group_name_H-M   'P 1'
#
loop_
_entity.id
_entity.type
_entity.pdbx_description
1 polymer ?
#
loop_
_entity_poly.entity_id
_entity_poly.type
_entity_poly.pdbx_seq_one_letter_code
_entity_poly.pdbx_strand_id
1 'polypeptide(L)' 'MEIKLYKPMNGSKLHEGELVGLTEEKNIKVIIDNEEVEFDKKDVALVRLAIKF' A
#
# COMPACT_ATOMS: atom_id res chain seq x y z
N MET A 1 1.53 1.09 -8.24
CA MET A 1 0.16 1.20 -7.68
C MET A 1 0.10 2.35 -6.70
N GLU A 2 -1.09 2.86 -6.41
CA GLU A 2 -1.33 3.88 -5.40
C GLU A 2 -2.23 3.30 -4.30
N ILE A 3 -1.86 3.53 -3.04
CA ILE A 3 -2.56 3.11 -1.83
C ILE A 3 -2.91 4.36 -1.02
N LYS A 4 -4.19 4.51 -0.68
CA LYS A 4 -4.68 5.56 0.21
C LYS A 4 -5.20 4.96 1.50
N LEU A 5 -4.79 5.51 2.63
CA LEU A 5 -5.17 5.06 3.97
C LEU A 5 -6.26 5.95 4.58
N TYR A 6 -7.07 5.38 5.47
CA TYR A 6 -8.01 6.15 6.28
C TYR A 6 -7.26 7.06 7.28
N LYS A 7 -6.27 6.49 7.95
CA LYS A 7 -5.40 7.15 8.94
C LYS A 7 -3.97 7.26 8.40
N PRO A 8 -3.24 8.33 8.74
CA PRO A 8 -1.87 8.48 8.28
C PRO A 8 -0.97 7.41 8.91
N MET A 9 -0.13 6.79 8.10
CA MET A 9 1.01 5.98 8.53
C MET A 9 2.27 6.81 8.29
N ASN A 10 3.09 6.99 9.32
CA ASN A 10 4.30 7.81 9.26
C ASN A 10 4.06 9.24 8.70
N GLY A 11 2.91 9.84 9.03
CA GLY A 11 2.54 11.19 8.61
C GLY A 11 1.96 11.29 7.19
N SER A 12 1.99 10.22 6.38
CA SER A 12 1.36 10.19 5.05
C SER A 12 0.12 9.30 5.02
N LYS A 13 -0.86 9.67 4.21
CA LYS A 13 -2.01 8.80 3.87
C LYS A 13 -1.89 8.21 2.48
N LEU A 14 -0.96 8.71 1.66
CA LEU A 14 -0.82 8.34 0.27
C LEU A 14 0.55 7.71 0.08
N HIS A 15 0.55 6.50 -0.46
CA HIS A 15 1.75 5.73 -0.71
C HIS A 15 1.69 5.20 -2.15
N GLU A 16 2.84 5.19 -2.80
CA GLU A 16 3.00 4.57 -4.11
C GLU A 16 4.08 3.51 -4.04
N GLY A 17 3.80 2.35 -4.64
CA GLY A 17 4.72 1.22 -4.60
C GLY A 17 4.39 0.17 -5.65
N GLU A 18 5.12 -0.93 -5.61
CA GLU A 18 4.88 -2.11 -6.44
C GLU A 18 4.08 -3.16 -5.65
N LEU A 19 3.05 -3.75 -6.26
CA LEU A 19 2.27 -4.81 -5.62
C LEU A 19 3.07 -6.11 -5.64
N VAL A 20 3.41 -6.64 -4.47
CA VAL A 20 4.03 -7.97 -4.36
C VAL A 20 2.96 -9.04 -4.28
N GLY A 21 1.91 -8.80 -3.51
CA GLY A 21 0.80 -9.74 -3.35
C GLY A 21 -0.01 -9.51 -2.09
N LEU A 22 -0.70 -10.56 -1.64
CA LEU A 22 -1.44 -10.57 -0.38
C LEU A 22 -0.81 -11.58 0.57
N THR A 23 -0.75 -11.24 1.86
CA THR A 23 -0.34 -12.18 2.91
C THR A 23 -1.43 -13.22 3.18
N GLU A 24 -1.13 -14.24 4.00
CA GLU A 24 -2.14 -15.23 4.44
C GLU A 24 -3.32 -14.56 5.17
N GLU A 25 -3.05 -13.48 5.91
CA GLU A 25 -4.03 -12.66 6.61
C GLU A 25 -4.78 -11.68 5.69
N LYS A 26 -4.47 -11.71 4.38
CA LYS A 26 -5.02 -10.83 3.33
C LYS A 26 -4.61 -9.35 3.48
N ASN A 27 -3.49 -9.08 4.16
CA ASN A 27 -2.87 -7.76 4.14
C ASN A 27 -2.21 -7.53 2.78
N ILE A 28 -2.13 -6.26 2.38
CA ILE A 28 -1.56 -5.86 1.10
C ILE A 28 -0.06 -5.66 1.29
N LYS A 29 0.77 -6.46 0.63
CA LYS A 29 2.23 -6.32 0.64
C LYS A 29 2.70 -5.56 -0.59
N VAL A 30 3.46 -4.49 -0.38
CA VAL A 30 4.04 -3.68 -1.45
C VAL A 30 5.51 -3.37 -1.21
N ILE A 31 6.25 -3.10 -2.28
CA ILE A 31 7.59 -2.53 -2.20
C ILE A 31 7.50 -1.02 -2.38
N ILE A 32 8.03 -0.27 -1.41
CA ILE A 32 8.16 1.20 -1.42
C ILE A 32 9.63 1.49 -1.10
N ASP A 33 10.32 2.25 -1.94
CA ASP A 33 11.73 2.62 -1.74
C ASP A 33 12.67 1.41 -1.48
N ASN A 34 12.42 0.29 -2.16
CA ASN A 34 13.09 -1.02 -1.98
C ASN A 34 12.86 -1.72 -0.62
N GLU A 35 11.93 -1.23 0.19
CA GLU A 35 11.51 -1.87 1.44
C GLU A 35 10.13 -2.53 1.28
N GLU A 36 9.97 -3.72 1.88
CA GLU A 36 8.66 -4.35 1.99
C GLU A 36 7.82 -3.66 3.06
N VAL A 37 6.66 -3.16 2.66
CA VAL A 37 5.67 -2.54 3.53
C VAL A 37 4.36 -3.31 3.42
N GLU A 38 3.79 -3.64 4.56
CA GLU A 38 2.48 -4.30 4.65
C GLU A 38 1.42 -3.33 5.16
N PHE A 39 0.26 -3.33 4.51
CA PHE A 39 -0.92 -2.56 4.92
C PHE A 39 -2.06 -3.50 5.29
N ASP A 40 -2.61 -3.36 6.50
CA ASP A 40 -3.85 -4.04 6.88
C ASP A 40 -4.97 -3.53 5.97
N LYS A 41 -5.69 -4.46 5.36
CA LYS A 41 -6.83 -4.16 4.48
C LYS A 41 -7.86 -3.25 5.13
N LYS A 42 -8.02 -3.29 6.46
CA LYS A 42 -8.96 -2.44 7.21
C LYS A 42 -8.53 -0.97 7.25
N ASP A 43 -7.23 -0.70 7.18
CA ASP A 43 -6.69 0.66 7.21
C ASP A 43 -6.60 1.30 5.82
N VAL A 44 -6.78 0.49 4.77
CA VAL A 44 -6.74 0.93 3.38
C VAL A 44 -8.12 1.40 2.91
N ALA A 45 -8.19 2.65 2.48
CA ALA A 45 -9.37 3.28 1.92
C ALA A 45 -9.51 3.05 0.41
N LEU A 46 -8.39 3.03 -0.32
CA LEU A 46 -8.39 2.86 -1.77
C LEU A 46 -7.09 2.19 -2.22
N VAL A 47 -7.22 1.28 -3.18
CA VAL A 47 -6.11 0.75 -3.96
C VAL A 47 -6.43 0.91 -5.43
N ARG A 48 -5.50 1.49 -6.20
CA ARG A 48 -5.62 1.57 -7.66
C ARG A 48 -4.29 1.29 -8.35
N LEU A 49 -4.36 0.69 -9.53
CA LEU A 49 -3.19 0.61 -10.41
C LEU A 49 -2.80 2.03 -10.83
N ALA A 50 -1.51 2.33 -10.77
CA ALA A 50 -0.95 3.61 -11.16
C ALA A 50 0.05 3.33 -12.29
N ILE A 51 -0.08 4.07 -13.39
CA ILE A 51 0.87 4.03 -14.50
C ILE A 51 1.90 5.13 -14.22
N LYS A 52 3.17 4.74 -14.11
CA LYS A 52 4.29 5.68 -14.05
C LYS A 52 4.89 5.78 -15.45
N PHE A 53 5.09 7.01 -15.92
CA PHE A 53 5.71 7.33 -17.21
C PHE A 53 7.19 7.64 -17.02
#